data_AF-A0A1Y5PVL6-F1
#
_entry.id   AF-A0A1Y5PVL6-F1
#
_cell.length_a   1.000
_cell.length_b   1.000
_cell.length_c   1.000
_cell.angle_alpha   90.00
_cell.angle_beta   90.00
_cell.angle_gamma   90.00
#
_symmetry.space_group_name_H-M   'P 1'
#
loop_
_entity.id
_entity.type
_entity.pdbx_description
1 polymer ?
#
loop_
_entity_poly.entity_id
_entity_poly.type
_entity_poly.pdbx_seq_one_letter_code
_entity_poly.pdbx_strand_id
1 'polypeptide(L)'
;MGLDAQTLCRTYDEASFGTIRDIVTNVAVRFAEADLIEAPLRLAEMWEIGRSYFLYLAQIYQTPIVLCLHLPGRAARPGVPHLHGLALGRTCLPSGWSLFSKLATDEARAIIDESWAEHREGMRLVE
;
A
#
# COMPACT_ATOMS: atom_id res chain seq x y z
N MET A 1 -6.83 -15.05 5.14
CA MET A 1 -8.23 -14.80 4.71
C MET A 1 -8.27 -13.42 4.08
N GLY A 2 -8.70 -13.31 2.83
CA GLY A 2 -8.90 -11.99 2.22
C GLY A 2 -10.23 -11.43 2.71
N LEU A 3 -10.19 -10.46 3.62
CA LEU A 3 -11.35 -9.64 3.93
C LEU A 3 -11.47 -8.57 2.86
N ASP A 4 -12.69 -8.23 2.44
CA ASP A 4 -12.89 -7.02 1.65
C ASP A 4 -12.48 -5.79 2.48
N ALA A 5 -12.14 -4.68 1.81
CA ALA A 5 -11.62 -3.50 2.47
C ALA A 5 -12.58 -2.92 3.53
N GLN A 6 -13.90 -2.99 3.30
CA GLN A 6 -14.87 -2.45 4.26
C GLN A 6 -14.92 -3.31 5.52
N THR A 7 -14.96 -4.64 5.35
CA THR A 7 -14.93 -5.57 6.48
C THR A 7 -13.62 -5.46 7.25
N LEU A 8 -12.48 -5.34 6.56
CA LEU A 8 -11.19 -5.12 7.19
C LEU A 8 -11.18 -3.86 8.06
N CYS A 9 -11.58 -2.72 7.50
CA CYS A 9 -11.62 -1.45 8.24
C CYS A 9 -12.59 -1.50 9.44
N ARG A 10 -13.74 -2.15 9.29
CA ARG A 10 -14.72 -2.32 10.38
C ARG A 10 -14.14 -3.14 11.53
N THR A 11 -13.55 -4.30 11.23
CA THR A 11 -12.96 -5.16 12.27
C THR A 11 -11.74 -4.50 12.95
N TYR A 12 -11.00 -3.67 12.21
CA TYR A 12 -9.92 -2.86 12.79
C TYR A 12 -10.46 -1.79 13.76
N ASP A 13 -11.51 -1.07 13.35
CA ASP A 13 -12.15 -0.04 14.18
C ASP A 13 -12.70 -0.66 15.48
N GLU A 14 -13.39 -1.81 15.38
CA GLU A 14 -13.87 -2.59 16.54
C GLU A 14 -12.72 -2.99 17.47
N ALA A 15 -11.62 -3.51 16.93
CA ALA A 15 -10.44 -3.90 17.71
C ALA A 15 -9.64 -2.71 18.27
N SER A 16 -9.85 -1.51 17.74
CA SER A 16 -9.22 -0.29 18.24
C SER A 16 -9.88 0.21 19.52
N PHE A 17 -11.08 -0.26 19.87
CA PHE A 17 -11.90 0.23 21.00
C PHE A 17 -12.04 1.77 21.01
N GLY A 18 -11.96 2.41 19.83
CA GLY A 18 -11.99 3.86 19.67
C GLY A 18 -10.73 4.59 20.15
N THR A 19 -9.66 3.87 20.54
CA THR A 19 -8.40 4.43 21.06
C THR A 19 -7.40 4.79 19.97
N ILE A 20 -7.51 4.19 18.78
CA ILE A 20 -6.59 4.38 17.65
C ILE A 20 -7.44 4.58 16.40
N ARG A 21 -7.88 5.82 16.15
CA ARG A 21 -8.67 6.16 14.95
C ARG A 21 -7.80 6.61 13.78
N ASP A 22 -6.57 7.04 14.06
CA ASP A 22 -5.80 7.88 13.12
C ASP A 22 -4.43 7.33 12.71
N ILE A 23 -4.03 6.15 13.20
CA ILE A 23 -2.73 5.57 12.83
C ILE A 23 -2.89 4.75 11.56
N VAL A 24 -2.83 5.45 10.44
CA VAL A 24 -2.68 4.87 9.11
C VAL A 24 -1.45 5.45 8.48
N THR A 25 -0.47 4.60 8.16
CA THR A 25 0.64 5.02 7.30
C THR A 25 0.13 5.01 5.87
N ASN A 26 0.03 6.19 5.25
CA ASN A 26 -0.33 6.35 3.86
C ASN A 26 0.94 6.37 2.99
N VAL A 27 1.10 5.33 2.19
CA VAL A 27 2.22 5.16 1.27
C VAL A 27 1.76 5.47 -0.13
N ALA A 28 2.43 6.40 -0.80
CA ALA A 28 2.18 6.67 -2.22
C ALA A 28 3.37 6.18 -3.07
N VAL A 29 3.14 5.17 -3.91
CA VAL A 29 4.09 4.75 -4.94
C VAL A 29 3.68 5.34 -6.29
N ARG A 30 4.59 6.08 -6.93
CA ARG A 30 4.35 6.81 -8.18
C ARG A 30 5.02 6.10 -9.35
N PHE A 31 4.38 6.17 -10.51
CA PHE A 31 4.88 5.60 -11.76
C PHE A 31 4.94 6.71 -12.80
N ALA A 32 5.99 7.53 -12.75
CA ALA A 32 6.16 8.70 -13.63
C ALA A 32 6.06 8.32 -15.12
N GLU A 33 6.46 7.10 -15.45
CA GLU A 33 6.45 6.53 -16.79
C GLU A 33 5.01 6.32 -17.32
N ALA A 34 4.02 6.14 -16.46
CA ALA A 34 2.64 5.86 -16.86
C ALA A 34 1.85 7.09 -17.36
N ASP A 35 2.42 8.29 -17.23
CA ASP A 35 1.80 9.55 -17.69
C ASP A 35 2.40 10.04 -19.02
N LEU A 36 3.30 9.26 -19.63
CA LEU A 36 3.85 9.53 -20.95
C LEU A 36 2.78 9.36 -22.04
N ILE A 37 2.86 10.14 -23.13
CA ILE A 37 1.94 10.05 -24.27
C ILE A 37 1.97 8.64 -24.89
N GLU A 38 3.16 8.06 -24.95
CA GLU A 38 3.40 6.63 -25.18
C GLU A 38 3.80 6.01 -23.84
N ALA A 39 2.82 5.75 -22.97
CA ALA A 39 3.07 5.14 -21.68
C ALA A 39 3.61 3.71 -21.87
N PRO A 40 4.86 3.41 -21.47
CA PRO A 40 5.41 2.06 -21.54
C PRO A 40 4.71 1.08 -20.59
N LEU A 41 4.00 1.60 -19.58
CA LEU A 41 3.23 0.81 -18.62
C LEU A 41 1.74 1.16 -18.72
N ARG A 42 0.92 0.14 -18.89
CA ARG A 42 -0.53 0.23 -18.81
C ARG A 42 -0.96 0.31 -17.34
N LEU A 43 -2.14 0.91 -17.09
CA LEU A 43 -2.69 1.02 -15.73
C LEU A 43 -2.83 -0.34 -15.02
N ALA A 44 -3.16 -1.40 -15.76
CA ALA A 44 -3.25 -2.75 -15.22
C ALA A 44 -1.89 -3.29 -14.76
N GLU A 45 -0.81 -2.98 -15.48
CA GLU A 45 0.55 -3.39 -15.10
C GLU A 45 0.99 -2.63 -13.85
N MET A 46 0.75 -1.32 -13.79
CA MET A 46 0.98 -0.54 -12.57
C MET A 46 0.23 -1.12 -11.36
N TRP A 47 -1.03 -1.50 -11.57
CA TRP A 47 -1.84 -2.11 -10.51
C TRP A 47 -1.21 -3.39 -9.99
N GLU A 48 -0.83 -4.32 -10.87
CA GLU A 48 -0.23 -5.58 -10.42
C GLU A 48 1.15 -5.39 -9.79
N ILE A 49 1.96 -4.46 -10.31
CA ILE A 49 3.25 -4.10 -9.71
C ILE A 49 3.05 -3.57 -8.29
N GLY A 50 2.20 -2.56 -8.13
CA GLY A 50 1.90 -2.00 -6.81
C GLY A 50 1.26 -3.03 -5.89
N ARG A 51 0.31 -3.82 -6.39
CA ARG A 51 -0.39 -4.88 -5.63
C ARG A 51 0.59 -5.93 -5.13
N SER A 52 1.53 -6.38 -5.95
CA SER A 52 2.55 -7.34 -5.54
C SER A 52 3.44 -6.81 -4.42
N TYR A 53 3.87 -5.54 -4.53
CA TYR A 53 4.69 -4.89 -3.50
C TYR A 53 3.94 -4.72 -2.17
N PHE A 54 2.71 -4.19 -2.21
CA PHE A 54 1.93 -4.03 -0.99
C PHE A 54 1.50 -5.36 -0.38
N LEU A 55 1.29 -6.40 -1.19
CA LEU A 55 1.08 -7.75 -0.68
C LEU A 55 2.32 -8.29 0.04
N TYR A 56 3.51 -8.08 -0.53
CA TYR A 56 4.79 -8.43 0.10
C TYR A 56 4.95 -7.74 1.46
N LEU A 57 4.74 -6.42 1.52
CA LEU A 57 4.77 -5.66 2.77
C LEU A 57 3.76 -6.18 3.79
N ALA A 58 2.52 -6.42 3.35
CA ALA A 58 1.45 -6.89 4.23
C ALA A 58 1.78 -8.25 4.85
N GLN A 59 2.43 -9.14 4.10
CA GLN A 59 2.84 -10.46 4.57
C GLN A 59 4.01 -10.38 5.55
N ILE A 60 5.08 -9.65 5.20
CA ILE A 60 6.28 -9.54 6.05
C ILE A 60 5.98 -8.90 7.38
N TYR A 61 5.24 -7.80 7.36
CA TYR A 61 4.92 -7.06 8.59
C TYR A 61 3.62 -7.53 9.23
N GLN A 62 2.98 -8.57 8.68
CA GLN A 62 1.68 -9.08 9.12
C GLN A 62 0.66 -7.95 9.31
N THR A 63 0.74 -6.94 8.46
CA THR A 63 0.01 -5.68 8.61
C THR A 63 -0.99 -5.58 7.49
N PRO A 64 -2.29 -5.48 7.77
CA PRO A 64 -3.26 -5.30 6.72
C PRO A 64 -3.08 -3.93 6.05
N ILE A 65 -3.13 -3.94 4.72
CA ILE A 65 -2.97 -2.75 3.88
C ILE A 65 -4.18 -2.66 2.96
N VAL A 66 -4.87 -1.52 2.98
CA VAL A 66 -5.90 -1.19 1.99
C VAL A 66 -5.22 -0.48 0.83
N LEU A 67 -5.36 -1.05 -0.38
CA LEU A 67 -4.73 -0.53 -1.58
C LEU A 67 -5.75 0.21 -2.47
N CYS A 68 -5.37 1.40 -2.92
CA CYS A 68 -6.14 2.24 -3.83
C CYS A 68 -5.28 2.63 -5.03
N LEU A 69 -5.86 2.60 -6.23
CA LEU A 69 -5.25 3.19 -7.43
C LEU A 69 -5.89 4.56 -7.68
N HIS A 70 -5.06 5.60 -7.69
CA HIS A 70 -5.49 6.96 -7.98
C HIS A 70 -5.13 7.32 -9.43
N LEU A 71 -6.16 7.69 -10.19
CA LEU A 71 -6.05 8.15 -11.57
C LEU A 71 -6.39 9.65 -11.63
N PRO A 72 -5.39 10.55 -11.61
CA PRO A 72 -5.63 11.98 -11.67
C PRO A 72 -6.32 12.38 -12.98
N GLY A 73 -7.34 13.21 -12.87
CA GLY A 73 -8.07 13.73 -14.02
C GLY A 73 -7.22 14.71 -14.83
N ARG A 74 -7.15 14.53 -16.15
CA ARG A 74 -6.36 15.38 -17.07
C ARG A 74 -6.79 16.86 -17.10
N ALA A 75 -7.98 17.19 -16.61
CA ALA A 75 -8.61 18.49 -16.81
C ALA A 75 -8.24 19.57 -15.77
N ALA A 76 -7.81 19.21 -14.56
CA ALA A 76 -7.66 20.18 -13.46
C ALA A 76 -6.22 20.38 -12.98
N ARG A 77 -5.44 19.30 -12.86
CA ARG A 77 -4.00 19.32 -12.62
C ARG A 77 -3.39 18.05 -13.23
N PRO A 78 -2.41 18.14 -14.14
CA PRO A 78 -1.66 16.98 -14.57
C PRO A 78 -1.04 16.32 -13.34
N GLY A 79 -1.39 15.07 -13.12
CA GLY A 79 -0.85 14.26 -12.04
C GLY A 79 -0.48 12.92 -12.63
N VAL A 80 0.49 12.26 -12.02
CA VAL A 80 0.90 10.93 -12.43
C VAL A 80 0.01 9.90 -11.74
N PRO A 81 -0.50 8.87 -12.44
CA PRO A 81 -1.16 7.73 -11.80
C PRO A 81 -0.29 7.12 -10.69
N HIS A 82 -0.89 6.84 -9.53
CA HIS A 82 -0.16 6.34 -8.35
C HIS A 82 -1.04 5.45 -7.49
N LEU A 83 -0.42 4.58 -6.69
CA LEU A 83 -1.14 3.77 -5.71
C LEU A 83 -0.94 4.28 -4.30
N HIS A 84 -2.02 4.26 -3.51
CA HIS A 84 -2.02 4.49 -2.08
C HIS A 84 -2.15 3.16 -1.33
N GLY A 85 -1.15 2.79 -0.54
CA GLY A 85 -1.25 1.74 0.46
C GLY A 85 -1.52 2.35 1.83
N LEU A 86 -2.67 2.02 2.41
CA LEU A 86 -3.09 2.45 3.74
C LEU A 86 -2.80 1.31 4.72
N ALA A 87 -1.63 1.34 5.36
CA ALA A 87 -1.25 0.34 6.36
C ALA A 87 -1.94 0.63 7.69
N LEU A 88 -2.71 -0.34 8.19
CA LEU A 88 -3.41 -0.20 9.46
C LEU A 88 -2.42 -0.30 10.62
N GLY A 89 -2.68 0.45 11.70
CA GLY A 89 -1.75 0.61 12.81
C GLY A 89 -1.41 -0.66 13.59
N ARG A 90 -2.11 -1.78 13.35
CA ARG A 90 -1.93 -3.04 14.07
C ARG A 90 -1.64 -4.20 13.14
N THR A 91 -0.91 -5.17 13.68
CA THR A 91 -0.73 -6.47 13.05
C THR A 91 -2.00 -7.30 13.11
N CYS A 92 -2.22 -8.16 12.13
CA CYS A 92 -3.32 -9.12 12.05
C CYS A 92 -2.76 -10.54 11.94
N LEU A 93 -2.91 -11.30 13.02
CA LEU A 93 -2.50 -12.70 13.13
C LEU A 93 -3.70 -13.62 12.85
N PRO A 94 -3.49 -14.94 12.68
CA PRO A 94 -4.59 -15.90 12.58
C PRO A 94 -5.55 -15.87 13.78
N SER A 95 -5.06 -15.46 14.95
CA SER A 95 -5.85 -15.27 16.18
C SER A 95 -6.59 -13.94 16.26
N GLY A 96 -6.45 -13.06 15.25
CA GLY A 96 -7.04 -11.72 15.22
C GLY A 96 -6.00 -10.59 15.33
N TRP A 97 -6.48 -9.40 15.66
CA TRP A 97 -5.67 -8.19 15.81
C TRP A 97 -4.71 -8.28 17.00
N SER A 98 -3.49 -7.75 16.83
CA SER A 98 -2.44 -7.82 17.84
C SER A 98 -1.81 -6.43 18.07
N LEU A 99 -0.52 -6.40 18.41
CA LEU A 99 0.28 -5.22 18.70
C LEU A 99 0.42 -4.30 17.49
N PHE A 100 0.95 -3.10 17.76
CA PHE A 100 1.25 -2.11 16.73
C PHE A 100 2.16 -2.66 15.64
N SER A 101 1.86 -2.30 14.41
CA SER A 101 2.67 -2.64 13.25
C SER A 101 3.98 -1.85 13.27
N LYS A 102 5.06 -2.46 12.76
CA LYS A 102 6.31 -1.75 12.45
C LYS A 102 6.13 -0.73 11.32
N LEU A 103 5.10 -0.89 10.48
CA LEU A 103 4.72 0.11 9.48
C LEU A 103 3.96 1.30 10.08
N ALA A 104 3.66 1.27 11.38
CA ALA A 104 2.97 2.33 12.11
C ALA A 104 3.93 3.17 13.00
N THR A 105 5.24 3.05 12.77
CA THR A 105 6.29 3.75 13.53
C THR A 105 6.97 4.82 12.67
N ASP A 106 7.81 5.65 13.29
CA ASP A 106 8.57 6.70 12.59
C ASP A 106 9.54 6.13 11.55
N GLU A 107 9.99 4.89 11.74
CA GLU A 107 10.88 4.18 10.80
C GLU A 107 10.16 3.67 9.55
N ALA A 108 8.82 3.66 9.53
CA ALA A 108 8.03 3.09 8.44
C ALA A 108 8.43 3.70 7.09
N ARG A 109 8.69 5.01 7.05
CA ARG A 109 9.09 5.69 5.82
C ARG A 109 10.38 5.12 5.22
N ALA A 110 11.41 4.91 6.05
CA ALA A 110 12.69 4.37 5.58
C ALA A 110 12.53 2.93 5.07
N ILE A 111 11.78 2.11 5.81
CA ILE A 111 11.45 0.72 5.43
C ILE A 111 10.78 0.67 4.06
N ILE A 112 9.79 1.54 3.84
CA ILE A 112 9.03 1.60 2.60
C ILE A 112 9.89 2.07 1.43
N ASP A 113 10.72 3.10 1.63
CA ASP A 113 11.58 3.61 0.56
C ASP A 113 12.63 2.57 0.14
N GLU A 114 13.25 1.87 1.10
CA GLU A 114 14.25 0.82 0.84
C GLU A 114 13.61 -0.41 0.16
N SER A 115 12.54 -0.95 0.74
CA SER A 115 11.90 -2.16 0.19
C SER A 115 11.24 -1.93 -1.18
N TRP A 116 10.78 -0.71 -1.47
CA TRP A 116 10.27 -0.38 -2.80
C TRP A 116 11.39 -0.40 -3.86
N ALA A 117 12.57 0.13 -3.52
CA ALA A 117 13.72 0.12 -4.42
C ALA A 117 14.16 -1.32 -4.72
N GLU A 118 14.25 -2.17 -3.69
CA GLU A 118 14.56 -3.59 -3.83
C GLU A 118 13.53 -4.33 -4.69
N HIS A 119 12.22 -4.10 -4.45
CA HIS A 119 11.15 -4.73 -5.21
C HIS A 119 11.19 -4.35 -6.69
N ARG A 120 11.44 -3.07 -7.00
CA ARG A 120 11.58 -2.58 -8.38
C ARG A 120 12.77 -3.21 -9.10
N GLU A 121 13.91 -3.36 -8.43
CA GLU A 121 15.08 -4.02 -9.00
C GLU A 121 14.82 -5.51 -9.24
N GLY A 122 14.21 -6.20 -8.27
CA GLY A 122 13.87 -7.61 -8.38
C GLY A 122 12.96 -7.93 -9.58
N MET A 123 12.05 -7.02 -9.96
CA MET A 123 11.22 -7.22 -11.15
C MET A 123 11.95 -6.96 -12.48
N ARG A 124 12.94 -6.05 -12.52
CA ARG A 124 13.71 -5.78 -13.74
C ARG A 124 14.60 -6.95 -14.16
N LEU A 125 14.97 -7.81 -13.21
CA LEU A 125 15.78 -9.02 -13.45
C LEU A 125 14.97 -10.20 -14.01
N VAL A 126 13.65 -10.07 -14.14
CA VAL A 126 12.72 -11.11 -14.62
C VAL A 126 12.18 -10.79 -16.03
N GLU A 127 12.54 -9.64 -16.59
CA GLU A 127 12.32 -9.25 -18.00
C GLU A 127 13.52 -9.65 -18.88
#